data_AF-A0A7Y0EWN6-F1
#
_entry.id   AF-A0A7Y0EWN6-F1
#
_cell.length_a   1.000
_cell.length_b   1.000
_cell.length_c   1.000
_cell.angle_alpha   90.00
_cell.angle_beta   90.00
_cell.angle_gamma   90.00
#
_symmetry.space_group_name_H-M   'P 1'
#
loop_
_entity.id
_entity.type
_entity.pdbx_description
1 polymer ?
#
loop_
_entity_poly.entity_id
_entity_poly.type
_entity_poly.pdbx_seq_one_letter_code
_entity_poly.pdbx_strand_id
1 'polypeptide(L)'
;MAKAAYKRGRDKLHGTVVFNVGVNAVVVPDDPSGSRRFGVCSVESVPQPKGRKPHFVLRDSKGGVVFEVGAQARAAYAALQPLEGCKVRSFSWEWKASDIGAGAYLSCRLVEGKRKIAAEEPIERIILDTETTGLQPQYDEILQLSIIDGYGNALLNNLYRPKYHDSWPEAQRIHGISPTQVAGKPSIEDDLQTVQDIFDRAQQVCVYNADFDLAFLGELGLRLDRSKVVDTMREYGRRYHSTPYYKLEKAAAECGYRYHAHDALEDCRATLAVQSKLDGRPSPWRTAQTFLHSSHTVMTKEDRDRMESVVKAARAYDAARSDETPASADAKKSPEAGQSVKPMPKTFETSAGKPVSRLYYWSFVVLVCILGVLSAVMALVCIVAPYMLIMAVPAVLFTIWGVKECGRMKKRIRTKHRRH
;
A
#
# COMPACT_ATOMS: atom_id res chain seq x y z
N MET A 1 -2.63 15.07 -9.16
CA MET A 1 -3.25 13.72 -9.10
C MET A 1 -3.03 13.08 -7.72
N ALA A 2 -1.80 12.75 -7.31
CA ALA A 2 -1.51 12.03 -6.05
C ALA A 2 -2.08 12.68 -4.76
N LYS A 3 -1.92 13.99 -4.56
CA LYS A 3 -2.44 14.72 -3.38
C LYS A 3 -3.96 14.58 -3.18
N ALA A 4 -4.71 14.54 -4.28
CA ALA A 4 -6.16 14.37 -4.22
C ALA A 4 -6.53 12.91 -3.94
N ALA A 5 -5.76 11.95 -4.47
CA ALA A 5 -5.98 10.53 -4.26
C ALA A 5 -5.81 10.15 -2.77
N TYR A 6 -4.71 10.57 -2.14
CA TYR A 6 -4.46 10.32 -0.72
C TYR A 6 -5.47 11.02 0.20
N LYS A 7 -5.98 12.19 -0.20
CA LYS A 7 -7.02 12.88 0.57
C LYS A 7 -8.32 12.08 0.62
N ARG A 8 -8.76 11.50 -0.51
CA ARG A 8 -9.98 10.69 -0.58
C ARG A 8 -9.91 9.44 0.29
N GLY A 9 -8.82 8.68 0.21
CA GLY A 9 -8.63 7.49 1.06
C GLY A 9 -8.65 7.85 2.55
N ARG A 10 -7.91 8.89 2.97
CA ARG A 10 -7.86 9.31 4.38
C ARG A 10 -9.20 9.81 4.94
N ASP A 11 -10.06 10.41 4.12
CA ASP A 11 -11.37 10.87 4.57
C ASP A 11 -12.29 9.68 4.94
N LYS A 12 -12.09 8.51 4.31
CA LYS A 12 -12.83 7.28 4.60
C LYS A 12 -12.50 6.68 5.98
N LEU A 13 -11.30 6.93 6.50
CA LEU A 13 -10.87 6.44 7.83
C LEU A 13 -11.73 6.97 8.98
N HIS A 14 -12.45 8.08 8.84
CA HIS A 14 -13.26 8.60 9.94
C HIS A 14 -14.62 7.89 10.14
N GLY A 15 -14.82 6.72 9.51
CA GLY A 15 -16.17 6.14 9.35
C GLY A 15 -17.10 7.16 8.68
N THR A 16 -16.53 8.01 7.83
CA THR A 16 -17.25 9.03 7.08
C THR A 16 -17.40 8.56 5.65
N VAL A 17 -18.63 8.24 5.30
CA VAL A 17 -18.98 7.79 3.96
C VAL A 17 -19.57 8.98 3.21
N VAL A 18 -18.97 9.32 2.07
CA VAL A 18 -19.47 10.38 1.19
C VAL A 18 -19.87 9.77 -0.14
N PHE A 19 -21.08 10.07 -0.59
CA PHE A 19 -21.59 9.59 -1.87
C PHE A 19 -22.51 10.64 -2.50
N ASN A 20 -22.61 10.62 -3.82
CA ASN A 20 -23.51 11.48 -4.56
C ASN A 20 -24.71 10.69 -5.07
N VAL A 21 -25.90 11.27 -5.01
CA VAL A 21 -27.13 10.69 -5.58
C VAL A 21 -27.93 11.76 -6.30
N GLY A 22 -28.44 11.46 -7.49
CA GLY A 22 -29.30 12.40 -8.22
C GLY A 22 -30.59 12.66 -7.44
N VAL A 23 -31.09 13.90 -7.47
CA VAL A 23 -32.30 14.29 -6.71
C VAL A 23 -33.52 13.44 -7.11
N ASN A 24 -33.60 12.99 -8.36
CA ASN A 24 -34.69 12.14 -8.86
C ASN A 24 -34.57 10.65 -8.45
N ALA A 25 -33.46 10.26 -7.82
CA ALA A 25 -33.17 8.88 -7.44
C ALA A 25 -33.26 8.63 -5.93
N VAL A 26 -33.69 9.63 -5.16
CA VAL A 26 -33.81 9.62 -3.71
C VAL A 26 -35.22 10.03 -3.28
N VAL A 27 -35.71 9.43 -2.20
CA VAL A 27 -36.90 9.89 -1.49
C VAL A 27 -36.46 10.51 -0.15
N VAL A 28 -36.86 11.75 0.09
CA VAL A 28 -36.59 12.51 1.32
C VAL A 28 -37.90 13.10 1.86
N PRO A 29 -38.03 13.35 3.18
CA PRO A 29 -39.28 13.82 3.78
C PRO A 29 -39.62 15.27 3.42
N ASP A 30 -38.60 16.11 3.20
CA ASP A 30 -38.75 17.54 2.88
C ASP A 30 -38.17 17.85 1.48
N ASP A 31 -38.28 19.11 1.07
CA ASP A 31 -37.59 19.63 -0.11
C ASP A 31 -36.09 19.24 -0.09
N PRO A 32 -35.59 18.51 -1.11
CA PRO A 32 -34.18 18.14 -1.22
C PRO A 32 -33.26 19.34 -1.45
N SER A 33 -33.79 20.55 -1.70
CA SER A 33 -32.99 21.76 -1.89
C SER A 33 -32.23 22.17 -0.62
N GLY A 34 -31.08 22.82 -0.82
CA GLY A 34 -30.23 23.31 0.26
C GLY A 34 -29.47 22.21 1.01
N SER A 35 -29.13 22.49 2.27
CA SER A 35 -28.39 21.55 3.14
C SER A 35 -29.25 21.10 4.31
N ARG A 36 -29.11 19.84 4.70
CA ARG A 36 -29.78 19.24 5.86
C ARG A 36 -28.82 18.37 6.66
N ARG A 37 -29.03 18.30 7.97
CA ARG A 37 -28.26 17.47 8.89
C ARG A 37 -29.18 16.81 9.90
N PHE A 38 -28.96 15.52 10.11
CA PHE A 38 -29.66 14.63 11.01
C PHE A 38 -28.67 14.11 12.05
N GLY A 39 -29.18 13.88 13.26
CA GLY A 39 -28.44 13.23 14.33
C GLY A 39 -28.31 11.72 14.10
N VAL A 40 -28.50 10.94 15.15
CA VAL A 40 -28.39 9.48 15.04
C VAL A 40 -29.47 8.93 14.11
N CYS A 41 -29.05 8.13 13.14
CA CYS A 41 -29.96 7.42 12.22
C CYS A 41 -29.70 5.91 12.22
N SER A 42 -30.73 5.08 12.03
CA SER A 42 -30.58 3.67 11.67
C SER A 42 -30.52 3.50 10.16
N VAL A 43 -29.72 2.56 9.67
CA VAL A 43 -29.70 2.14 8.26
C VAL A 43 -30.43 0.80 8.16
N GLU A 44 -31.52 0.77 7.41
CA GLU A 44 -32.41 -0.38 7.30
C GLU A 44 -32.61 -0.77 5.84
N SER A 45 -32.65 -2.07 5.56
CA SER A 45 -33.10 -2.56 4.26
C SER A 45 -34.62 -2.74 4.26
N VAL A 46 -35.27 -2.30 3.18
CA VAL A 46 -36.71 -2.47 2.97
C VAL A 46 -36.91 -3.42 1.79
N PRO A 47 -37.41 -4.65 2.02
CA PRO A 47 -37.67 -5.62 0.96
C PRO A 47 -38.57 -5.06 -0.13
N GLN A 48 -38.28 -5.43 -1.38
CA GLN A 48 -39.05 -5.00 -2.54
C GLN A 48 -39.79 -6.19 -3.18
N PRO A 49 -41.01 -5.97 -3.72
CA PRO A 49 -41.77 -7.03 -4.39
C PRO A 49 -41.00 -7.66 -5.57
N LYS A 50 -41.40 -8.88 -5.92
CA LYS A 50 -40.92 -9.58 -7.14
C LYS A 50 -39.41 -9.84 -7.18
N GLY A 51 -38.78 -10.09 -6.02
CA GLY A 51 -37.35 -10.41 -5.93
C GLY A 51 -36.43 -9.26 -6.33
N ARG A 52 -36.94 -8.02 -6.39
CA ARG A 52 -36.10 -6.84 -6.61
C ARG A 52 -35.20 -6.62 -5.39
N LYS A 53 -34.02 -6.07 -5.63
CA LYS A 53 -33.09 -5.68 -4.56
C LYS A 53 -33.81 -4.75 -3.56
N PRO A 54 -33.57 -4.90 -2.24
CA PRO A 54 -34.20 -4.06 -1.24
C PRO A 54 -33.79 -2.60 -1.44
N HIS A 55 -34.63 -1.67 -0.99
CA HIS A 55 -34.24 -0.28 -0.81
C HIS A 55 -33.45 -0.13 0.48
N PHE A 56 -32.60 0.90 0.57
CA PHE A 56 -32.02 1.31 1.85
C PHE A 56 -32.71 2.57 2.34
N VAL A 57 -33.08 2.56 3.61
CA VAL A 57 -33.77 3.65 4.31
C VAL A 57 -32.95 4.05 5.52
N LEU A 58 -32.72 5.34 5.67
CA LEU A 58 -32.24 5.93 6.90
C LEU A 58 -33.45 6.44 7.68
N ARG A 59 -33.54 6.04 8.95
CA ARG A 59 -34.56 6.55 9.88
C ARG A 59 -33.93 7.34 11.01
N ASP A 60 -34.57 8.40 11.44
CA ASP A 60 -34.17 9.14 12.64
C ASP A 60 -34.48 8.36 13.93
N SER A 61 -34.13 8.93 15.09
CA SER A 61 -34.40 8.33 16.39
C SER A 61 -35.89 8.15 16.73
N LYS A 62 -36.80 8.79 15.97
CA LYS A 62 -38.25 8.67 16.12
C LYS A 62 -38.86 7.70 15.11
N GLY A 63 -38.05 7.08 14.25
CA GLY A 63 -38.49 6.16 13.20
C GLY A 63 -38.94 6.83 11.90
N GLY A 64 -38.81 8.16 11.80
CA GLY A 64 -39.15 8.93 10.60
C GLY A 64 -38.12 8.69 9.48
N VAL A 65 -38.58 8.52 8.25
CA VAL A 65 -37.69 8.37 7.08
C VAL A 65 -36.99 9.68 6.80
N VAL A 66 -35.66 9.68 6.84
CA VAL A 66 -34.85 10.86 6.49
C VAL A 66 -34.29 10.79 5.08
N PHE A 67 -34.07 9.58 4.56
CA PHE A 67 -33.46 9.35 3.26
C PHE A 67 -33.73 7.91 2.81
N GLU A 68 -34.21 7.72 1.60
CA GLU A 68 -34.44 6.40 1.01
C GLU A 68 -33.90 6.35 -0.42
N VAL A 69 -33.21 5.26 -0.75
CA VAL A 69 -32.66 5.00 -2.09
C VAL A 69 -32.87 3.56 -2.52
N GLY A 70 -33.17 3.37 -3.81
CA GLY A 70 -33.20 2.06 -4.44
C GLY A 70 -31.87 1.67 -5.07
N ALA A 71 -31.77 0.40 -5.48
CA ALA A 71 -30.54 -0.20 -6.02
C ALA A 71 -30.00 0.45 -7.31
N GLN A 72 -30.81 1.24 -8.01
CA GLN A 72 -30.38 2.05 -9.15
C GLN A 72 -29.39 3.15 -8.76
N ALA A 73 -29.44 3.66 -7.53
CA ALA A 73 -28.53 4.68 -7.02
C ALA A 73 -27.21 4.03 -6.57
N ARG A 74 -26.42 3.50 -7.52
CA ARG A 74 -25.26 2.63 -7.25
C ARG A 74 -24.30 3.14 -6.18
N ALA A 75 -23.95 4.43 -6.22
CA ALA A 75 -23.02 5.02 -5.25
C ALA A 75 -23.61 5.05 -3.83
N ALA A 76 -24.86 5.48 -3.69
CA ALA A 76 -25.57 5.47 -2.41
C ALA A 76 -25.79 4.03 -1.90
N TYR A 77 -26.12 3.11 -2.79
CA TYR A 77 -26.36 1.71 -2.45
C TYR A 77 -25.09 1.04 -1.92
N ALA A 78 -23.96 1.20 -2.62
CA ALA A 78 -22.67 0.66 -2.21
C ALA A 78 -22.19 1.27 -0.87
N ALA A 79 -22.56 2.52 -0.60
CA ALA A 79 -22.24 3.21 0.65
C ALA A 79 -23.08 2.72 1.85
N LEU A 80 -24.35 2.39 1.63
CA LEU A 80 -25.29 2.02 2.71
C LEU A 80 -25.32 0.53 3.00
N GLN A 81 -25.07 -0.33 2.00
CA GLN A 81 -25.13 -1.78 2.16
C GLN A 81 -24.20 -2.32 3.27
N PRO A 82 -22.94 -1.88 3.42
CA PRO A 82 -22.08 -2.33 4.51
C PRO A 82 -22.54 -1.87 5.91
N LEU A 83 -23.51 -0.96 5.97
CA LEU A 83 -24.03 -0.34 7.18
C LEU A 83 -25.42 -0.88 7.54
N GLU A 84 -25.93 -1.88 6.84
CA GLU A 84 -27.24 -2.47 7.14
C GLU A 84 -27.33 -2.94 8.60
N GLY A 85 -28.35 -2.47 9.32
CA GLY A 85 -28.56 -2.74 10.74
C GLY A 85 -27.72 -1.88 11.69
N CYS A 86 -26.81 -1.04 11.18
CA CYS A 86 -25.98 -0.15 11.98
C CYS A 86 -26.70 1.16 12.33
N LYS A 87 -26.27 1.78 13.43
CA LYS A 87 -26.59 3.17 13.76
C LYS A 87 -25.44 4.09 13.35
N VAL A 88 -25.78 5.17 12.66
CA VAL A 88 -24.85 6.22 12.26
C VAL A 88 -25.02 7.41 13.18
N ARG A 89 -23.92 8.07 13.55
CA ARG A 89 -23.90 9.22 14.46
C ARG A 89 -24.57 10.44 13.86
N SER A 90 -24.34 10.68 12.58
CA SER A 90 -24.94 11.79 11.85
C SER A 90 -25.04 11.49 10.38
N PHE A 91 -26.13 11.93 9.77
CA PHE A 91 -26.31 11.94 8.32
C PHE A 91 -26.56 13.37 7.84
N SER A 92 -26.10 13.72 6.65
CA SER A 92 -26.30 15.05 6.09
C SER A 92 -26.24 15.01 4.58
N TRP A 93 -26.83 16.00 3.94
CA TRP A 93 -26.65 16.26 2.52
C TRP A 93 -26.51 17.73 2.23
N GLU A 94 -25.84 18.02 1.11
CA GLU A 94 -25.78 19.32 0.47
C GLU A 94 -26.25 19.18 -0.97
N TRP A 95 -27.26 19.96 -1.36
CA TRP A 95 -27.72 20.05 -2.74
C TRP A 95 -26.67 20.73 -3.62
N LYS A 96 -26.44 20.19 -4.81
CA LYS A 96 -25.53 20.75 -5.81
C LYS A 96 -26.16 20.77 -7.20
N ALA A 97 -25.98 21.89 -7.89
CA ALA A 97 -26.20 21.97 -9.32
C ALA A 97 -25.17 21.09 -10.03
N SER A 98 -25.56 20.43 -11.12
CA SER A 98 -24.60 19.75 -11.99
C SER A 98 -24.05 20.73 -13.01
N ASP A 99 -22.73 20.82 -13.10
CA ASP A 99 -22.02 21.59 -14.11
C ASP A 99 -21.92 20.83 -15.45
N ILE A 100 -22.26 19.53 -15.46
CA ILE A 100 -22.09 18.63 -16.61
C ILE A 100 -23.34 17.73 -16.71
N GLY A 101 -24.34 18.18 -17.48
CA GLY A 101 -25.58 17.45 -17.75
C GLY A 101 -26.80 17.95 -16.96
N ALA A 102 -28.00 17.56 -17.42
CA ALA A 102 -29.28 18.01 -16.87
C ALA A 102 -29.67 17.22 -15.61
N GLY A 103 -29.29 17.71 -14.43
CA GLY A 103 -29.88 17.24 -13.17
C GLY A 103 -29.10 17.66 -11.93
N ALA A 104 -29.79 18.14 -10.90
CA ALA A 104 -29.18 18.38 -9.59
C ALA A 104 -28.90 17.07 -8.84
N TYR A 105 -27.96 17.09 -7.90
CA TYR A 105 -27.62 15.95 -7.04
C TYR A 105 -27.45 16.36 -5.59
N LEU A 106 -27.58 15.39 -4.69
CA LEU A 106 -27.25 15.52 -3.28
C LEU A 106 -25.85 14.94 -3.04
N SER A 107 -24.97 15.74 -2.46
CA SER A 107 -23.70 15.30 -1.89
C SER A 107 -23.93 14.88 -0.45
N CYS A 108 -24.13 13.58 -0.23
CA CYS A 108 -24.44 13.01 1.07
C CYS A 108 -23.17 12.70 1.86
N ARG A 109 -23.21 12.96 3.16
CA ARG A 109 -22.17 12.61 4.13
C ARG A 109 -22.82 11.89 5.30
N LEU A 110 -22.40 10.66 5.53
CA LEU A 110 -22.77 9.81 6.64
C LEU A 110 -21.56 9.67 7.56
N VAL A 111 -21.75 9.79 8.86
CA VAL A 111 -20.72 9.55 9.86
C VAL A 111 -21.21 8.49 10.82
N GLU A 112 -20.48 7.40 10.91
CA GLU A 112 -20.86 6.24 11.71
C GLU A 112 -20.78 6.50 13.22
N GLY A 113 -21.52 5.68 13.99
CA GLY A 113 -21.49 5.69 15.46
C GLY A 113 -20.18 5.16 16.03
N LYS A 114 -19.96 5.35 17.33
CA LYS A 114 -18.90 4.62 18.05
C LYS A 114 -19.23 3.12 17.97
N ARG A 115 -18.31 2.31 17.47
CA ARG A 115 -18.43 0.85 17.53
C ARG A 115 -18.30 0.40 18.99
N LYS A 116 -19.06 -0.61 19.40
CA LYS A 116 -18.76 -1.29 20.68
C LYS A 116 -17.44 -2.02 20.47
N ILE A 117 -16.38 -1.49 21.03
CA ILE A 117 -15.10 -2.19 21.10
C ILE A 117 -15.35 -3.42 21.99
N ALA A 118 -14.89 -4.59 21.54
CA ALA A 118 -14.89 -5.78 22.40
C ALA A 118 -14.15 -5.45 23.71
N ALA A 119 -14.51 -6.11 24.81
CA ALA A 119 -13.97 -5.83 26.16
C ALA A 119 -12.50 -6.27 26.35
N GLU A 120 -11.67 -6.14 25.32
CA GLU A 120 -10.25 -6.46 25.34
C GLU A 120 -9.40 -5.26 25.75
N GLU A 121 -8.20 -5.55 26.28
CA GLU A 121 -7.27 -4.54 26.77
C GLU A 121 -6.83 -3.57 25.66
N PRO A 122 -6.78 -2.26 25.96
CA PRO A 122 -6.32 -1.25 25.02
C PRO A 122 -4.84 -1.47 24.66
N ILE A 123 -4.49 -1.18 23.41
CA ILE A 123 -3.11 -1.24 22.94
C ILE A 123 -2.54 0.18 23.04
N GLU A 124 -1.49 0.40 23.84
CA GLU A 124 -0.91 1.74 24.07
C GLU A 124 -0.57 2.43 22.74
N ARG A 125 0.09 1.70 21.85
CA ARG A 125 0.50 2.18 20.54
C ARG A 125 0.62 1.01 19.58
N ILE A 126 0.28 1.27 18.33
CA ILE A 126 0.66 0.44 17.20
C ILE A 126 1.56 1.20 16.22
N ILE A 127 2.33 0.45 15.46
CA ILE A 127 3.10 0.90 14.31
C ILE A 127 2.70 0.04 13.14
N LEU A 128 2.47 0.64 11.97
CA LEU A 128 2.09 -0.09 10.78
C LEU A 128 2.85 0.41 9.56
N ASP A 129 2.93 -0.46 8.56
CA ASP A 129 3.54 -0.20 7.26
C ASP A 129 2.92 -1.13 6.20
N THR A 130 2.91 -0.67 4.95
CA THR A 130 2.34 -1.40 3.81
C THR A 130 3.29 -1.50 2.63
N GLU A 131 3.33 -2.67 2.00
CA GLU A 131 3.88 -2.85 0.66
C GLU A 131 2.74 -3.03 -0.33
N THR A 132 2.85 -2.43 -1.52
CA THR A 132 1.72 -2.29 -2.45
C THR A 132 2.14 -2.55 -3.90
N THR A 133 1.18 -2.84 -4.78
CA THR A 133 1.44 -3.00 -6.22
C THR A 133 1.87 -1.70 -6.91
N GLY A 134 1.69 -0.55 -6.27
CA GLY A 134 2.00 0.77 -6.80
C GLY A 134 1.62 1.90 -5.83
N LEU A 135 1.53 3.13 -6.32
CA LEU A 135 1.41 4.34 -5.48
C LEU A 135 0.00 4.96 -5.42
N GLN A 136 -1.00 4.36 -6.07
CA GLN A 136 -2.33 4.94 -6.21
C GLN A 136 -3.37 4.10 -5.46
N PRO A 137 -3.79 4.50 -4.24
CA PRO A 137 -4.75 3.75 -3.42
C PRO A 137 -6.09 3.38 -4.09
N GLN A 138 -6.47 4.12 -5.14
CA GLN A 138 -7.72 3.87 -5.90
C GLN A 138 -7.61 2.71 -6.90
N TYR A 139 -6.39 2.32 -7.26
CA TYR A 139 -6.14 1.36 -8.33
C TYR A 139 -5.21 0.25 -7.84
N ASP A 140 -4.17 0.60 -7.09
CA ASP A 140 -3.19 -0.32 -6.54
C ASP A 140 -3.71 -1.04 -5.29
N GLU A 141 -3.11 -2.19 -4.99
CA GLU A 141 -3.54 -3.12 -3.95
C GLU A 141 -2.40 -3.36 -2.95
N ILE A 142 -2.76 -3.67 -1.70
CA ILE A 142 -1.79 -4.01 -0.66
C ILE A 142 -1.31 -5.46 -0.87
N LEU A 143 0.01 -5.66 -0.86
CA LEU A 143 0.70 -6.94 -0.95
C LEU A 143 1.19 -7.43 0.41
N GLN A 144 1.54 -6.53 1.32
CA GLN A 144 1.89 -6.84 2.70
C GLN A 144 1.30 -5.76 3.63
N LEU A 145 0.72 -6.18 4.75
CA LEU A 145 0.43 -5.29 5.87
C LEU A 145 1.15 -5.84 7.10
N SER A 146 1.91 -4.98 7.76
CA SER A 146 2.47 -5.28 9.08
C SER A 146 1.94 -4.29 10.10
N ILE A 147 1.62 -4.81 11.28
CA ILE A 147 1.24 -4.03 12.46
C ILE A 147 1.97 -4.62 13.67
N ILE A 148 2.74 -3.80 14.37
CA ILE A 148 3.42 -4.17 15.62
C ILE A 148 2.88 -3.32 16.79
N ASP A 149 3.02 -3.81 18.01
CA ASP A 149 2.79 -3.02 19.22
C ASP A 149 3.98 -2.10 19.55
N GLY A 150 3.84 -1.25 20.57
CA GLY A 150 4.90 -0.36 21.06
C GLY A 150 6.13 -1.05 21.64
N TYR A 151 6.10 -2.39 21.80
CA TYR A 151 7.21 -3.22 22.26
C TYR A 151 7.91 -3.96 21.11
N GLY A 152 7.34 -3.91 19.91
CA GLY A 152 7.88 -4.56 18.72
C GLY A 152 7.34 -5.95 18.41
N ASN A 153 6.32 -6.40 19.14
CA ASN A 153 5.67 -7.67 18.87
C ASN A 153 4.73 -7.50 17.67
N ALA A 154 4.75 -8.46 16.75
CA ALA A 154 3.83 -8.47 15.62
C ALA A 154 2.40 -8.78 16.10
N LEU A 155 1.49 -7.85 15.85
CA LEU A 155 0.04 -8.04 16.00
C LEU A 155 -0.57 -8.59 14.71
N LEU A 156 0.01 -8.21 13.57
CA LEU A 156 -0.31 -8.72 12.24
C LEU A 156 0.93 -8.57 11.34
N ASN A 157 1.23 -9.58 10.52
CA ASN A 157 2.26 -9.52 9.47
C ASN A 157 1.92 -10.55 8.40
N ASN A 158 1.14 -10.12 7.40
CA ASN A 158 0.61 -11.01 6.39
C ASN A 158 0.94 -10.50 4.99
N LEU A 159 1.17 -11.46 4.08
CA LEU A 159 1.19 -11.23 2.64
C LEU A 159 -0.21 -11.49 2.08
N TYR A 160 -0.59 -10.73 1.05
CA TYR A 160 -1.90 -10.82 0.41
C TYR A 160 -1.79 -10.99 -1.09
N ARG A 161 -2.73 -11.75 -1.64
CA ARG A 161 -2.91 -11.88 -3.08
C ARG A 161 -3.76 -10.71 -3.60
N PRO A 162 -3.25 -9.89 -4.55
CA PRO A 162 -4.06 -8.87 -5.21
C PRO A 162 -5.13 -9.51 -6.11
N LYS A 163 -6.27 -8.83 -6.26
CA LYS A 163 -7.42 -9.25 -7.07
C LYS A 163 -7.37 -8.74 -8.50
N TYR A 164 -6.80 -7.55 -8.71
CA TYR A 164 -6.88 -6.83 -9.98
C TYR A 164 -5.53 -6.71 -10.71
N HIS A 165 -4.42 -6.98 -10.04
CA HIS A 165 -3.07 -6.93 -10.60
C HIS A 165 -2.42 -8.32 -10.63
N ASP A 166 -1.95 -8.72 -11.82
CA ASP A 166 -1.15 -9.94 -11.98
C ASP A 166 0.37 -9.68 -11.98
N SER A 167 0.80 -8.40 -12.07
CA SER A 167 2.22 -8.01 -12.02
C SER A 167 2.42 -6.55 -11.57
N TRP A 168 3.57 -6.27 -10.95
CA TRP A 168 3.95 -4.93 -10.47
C TRP A 168 5.49 -4.72 -10.52
N PRO A 169 6.11 -4.69 -11.72
CA PRO A 169 7.57 -4.74 -11.84
C PRO A 169 8.33 -3.56 -11.22
N GLU A 170 7.70 -2.39 -11.08
CA GLU A 170 8.31 -1.23 -10.44
C GLU A 170 8.35 -1.37 -8.93
N ALA A 171 7.22 -1.73 -8.31
CA ALA A 171 7.13 -1.96 -6.87
C ALA A 171 7.94 -3.21 -6.45
N GLN A 172 7.88 -4.30 -7.22
CA GLN A 172 8.65 -5.51 -6.97
C GLN A 172 10.17 -5.27 -6.94
N ARG A 173 10.69 -4.32 -7.74
CA ARG A 173 12.12 -3.96 -7.69
C ARG A 173 12.53 -3.29 -6.38
N ILE A 174 11.57 -2.76 -5.63
CA ILE A 174 11.79 -2.05 -4.37
C ILE A 174 11.64 -3.04 -3.20
N HIS A 175 10.47 -3.66 -3.06
CA HIS A 175 10.14 -4.53 -1.92
C HIS A 175 10.38 -6.03 -2.15
N GLY A 176 10.74 -6.45 -3.37
CA GLY A 176 11.06 -7.84 -3.69
C GLY A 176 9.87 -8.80 -3.80
N ILE A 177 8.71 -8.51 -3.21
CA ILE A 177 7.48 -9.33 -3.30
C ILE A 177 7.08 -9.59 -4.76
N SER A 178 7.13 -10.84 -5.19
CA SER A 178 6.76 -11.30 -6.53
C SER A 178 5.32 -11.84 -6.59
N PRO A 179 4.71 -11.91 -7.79
CA PRO A 179 3.43 -12.60 -7.97
C PRO A 179 3.43 -14.05 -7.47
N THR A 180 4.56 -14.76 -7.61
CA THR A 180 4.70 -16.14 -7.14
C THR A 180 4.69 -16.27 -5.62
N GLN A 181 5.21 -15.28 -4.88
CA GLN A 181 5.18 -15.27 -3.42
C GLN A 181 3.76 -15.06 -2.86
N VAL A 182 2.90 -14.35 -3.58
CA VAL A 182 1.52 -14.04 -3.14
C VAL A 182 0.44 -14.91 -3.79
N ALA A 183 0.75 -15.72 -4.79
CA ALA A 183 -0.24 -16.48 -5.55
C ALA A 183 -1.17 -17.40 -4.70
N GLY A 184 -0.64 -17.92 -3.59
CA GLY A 184 -1.38 -18.78 -2.65
C GLY A 184 -1.77 -18.10 -1.33
N LYS A 185 -1.64 -16.77 -1.25
CA LYS A 185 -1.96 -16.00 -0.03
C LYS A 185 -3.44 -15.60 0.01
N PRO A 186 -3.99 -15.32 1.21
CA PRO A 186 -5.37 -14.85 1.35
C PRO A 186 -5.55 -13.46 0.73
N SER A 187 -6.81 -13.05 0.63
CA SER A 187 -7.16 -11.69 0.25
C SER A 187 -7.06 -10.77 1.46
N ILE A 188 -6.72 -9.49 1.29
CA ILE A 188 -6.69 -8.56 2.43
C ILE A 188 -8.07 -8.38 3.08
N GLU A 189 -9.14 -8.58 2.31
CA GLU A 189 -10.51 -8.56 2.81
C GLU A 189 -10.77 -9.59 3.92
N ASP A 190 -10.01 -10.68 3.95
CA ASP A 190 -10.13 -11.73 4.97
C ASP A 190 -9.67 -11.23 6.36
N ASP A 191 -8.80 -10.22 6.40
CA ASP A 191 -8.21 -9.67 7.63
C ASP A 191 -8.80 -8.33 8.07
N LEU A 192 -9.74 -7.74 7.32
CA LEU A 192 -10.24 -6.38 7.62
C LEU A 192 -10.86 -6.26 9.02
N GLN A 193 -11.53 -7.30 9.50
CA GLN A 193 -12.10 -7.29 10.84
C GLN A 193 -10.99 -7.30 11.91
N THR A 194 -9.97 -8.14 11.73
CA THR A 194 -8.78 -8.18 12.59
C THR A 194 -8.06 -6.84 12.63
N VAL A 195 -7.83 -6.22 11.47
CA VAL A 195 -7.18 -4.91 11.37
C VAL A 195 -8.02 -3.83 12.04
N GLN A 196 -9.34 -3.85 11.84
CA GLN A 196 -10.25 -2.90 12.47
C GLN A 196 -10.25 -3.04 13.99
N ASP A 197 -10.21 -4.27 14.53
CA ASP A 197 -10.17 -4.52 15.97
C ASP A 197 -8.87 -3.99 16.60
N ILE A 198 -7.74 -4.13 15.89
CA ILE A 198 -6.46 -3.52 16.29
C ILE A 198 -6.57 -1.98 16.33
N PHE A 199 -7.15 -1.36 15.31
CA PHE A 199 -7.35 0.11 15.26
C PHE A 199 -8.29 0.62 16.34
N ASP A 200 -9.34 -0.14 16.65
CA ASP A 200 -10.31 0.20 17.68
C ASP A 200 -9.66 0.20 19.07
N ARG A 201 -8.78 -0.78 19.34
CA ARG A 201 -8.04 -0.92 20.62
C ARG A 201 -6.85 0.03 20.76
N ALA A 202 -6.23 0.45 19.65
CA ALA A 202 -5.05 1.32 19.66
C ALA A 202 -5.34 2.71 20.24
N GLN A 203 -4.52 3.17 21.17
CA GLN A 203 -4.58 4.55 21.70
C GLN A 203 -3.76 5.53 20.87
N GLN A 204 -2.70 5.04 20.20
CA GLN A 204 -1.86 5.80 19.28
C GLN A 204 -1.47 4.94 18.07
N VAL A 205 -1.38 5.56 16.89
CA VAL A 205 -0.96 4.91 15.64
C VAL A 205 0.20 5.69 15.04
N CYS A 206 1.39 5.13 15.06
CA CYS A 206 2.58 5.75 14.48
C CYS A 206 2.86 5.14 13.10
N VAL A 207 3.03 5.98 12.09
CA VAL A 207 3.29 5.55 10.72
C VAL A 207 4.36 6.46 10.12
N TYR A 208 5.31 5.89 9.38
CA TYR A 208 6.30 6.69 8.68
C TYR A 208 5.74 7.12 7.32
N ASN A 209 5.60 8.43 7.08
CA ASN A 209 4.88 8.93 5.89
C ASN A 209 3.39 8.49 5.88
N ALA A 210 2.73 8.67 7.02
CA ALA A 210 1.38 8.20 7.32
C ALA A 210 0.32 8.40 6.21
N ASP A 211 0.42 9.47 5.41
CA ASP A 211 -0.57 9.75 4.38
C ASP A 211 -0.67 8.68 3.29
N PHE A 212 0.39 7.89 3.08
CA PHE A 212 0.44 6.82 2.10
C PHE A 212 -0.37 5.60 2.56
N ASP A 213 0.05 4.95 3.64
CA ASP A 213 -0.57 3.72 4.16
C ASP A 213 -2.03 3.94 4.54
N LEU A 214 -2.30 5.06 5.22
CA LEU A 214 -3.65 5.41 5.66
C LEU A 214 -4.63 5.64 4.51
N ALA A 215 -4.13 6.02 3.33
CA ALA A 215 -4.99 6.16 2.16
C ALA A 215 -5.39 4.78 1.60
N PHE A 216 -4.46 3.82 1.52
CA PHE A 216 -4.79 2.44 1.12
C PHE A 216 -5.76 1.78 2.10
N LEU A 217 -5.47 1.87 3.40
CA LEU A 217 -6.34 1.33 4.44
C LEU A 217 -7.74 1.96 4.43
N GLY A 218 -7.83 3.26 4.16
CA GLY A 218 -9.11 3.94 4.00
C GLY A 218 -9.90 3.51 2.75
N GLU A 219 -9.23 3.18 1.63
CA GLU A 219 -9.89 2.64 0.44
C GLU A 219 -10.47 1.24 0.68
N LEU A 220 -9.86 0.45 1.57
CA LEU A 220 -10.40 -0.82 2.07
C LEU A 220 -11.60 -0.67 3.02
N GLY A 221 -11.96 0.55 3.40
CA GLY A 221 -13.09 0.84 4.30
C GLY A 221 -12.78 0.69 5.79
N LEU A 222 -11.50 0.60 6.16
CA LEU A 222 -11.08 0.62 7.57
C LEU A 222 -11.33 1.99 8.18
N ARG A 223 -11.48 2.01 9.51
CA ARG A 223 -11.76 3.19 10.29
C ARG A 223 -10.67 3.41 11.32
N LEU A 224 -10.17 4.64 11.40
CA LEU A 224 -9.18 5.07 12.36
C LEU A 224 -9.44 6.52 12.76
N ASP A 225 -9.47 6.77 14.07
CA ASP A 225 -9.47 8.12 14.60
C ASP A 225 -8.11 8.79 14.31
N ARG A 226 -8.08 9.69 13.33
CA ARG A 226 -6.86 10.38 12.92
C ARG A 226 -6.25 11.27 14.01
N SER A 227 -6.98 11.58 15.08
CA SER A 227 -6.38 12.28 16.24
C SER A 227 -5.36 11.40 16.99
N LYS A 228 -5.44 10.07 16.82
CA LYS A 228 -4.47 9.09 17.35
C LYS A 228 -3.24 8.93 16.46
N VAL A 229 -3.24 9.48 15.25
CA VAL A 229 -2.19 9.26 14.24
C VAL A 229 -1.01 10.20 14.46
N VAL A 230 0.18 9.62 14.50
CA VAL A 230 1.47 10.31 14.48
C VAL A 230 2.19 9.96 13.18
N ASP A 231 2.56 11.00 12.41
CA ASP A 231 3.42 10.85 11.24
C ASP A 231 4.88 11.00 11.68
N THR A 232 5.51 9.86 11.99
CA THR A 232 6.86 9.77 12.55
C THR A 232 7.89 10.45 11.65
N MET A 233 7.72 10.38 10.32
CA MET A 233 8.61 11.04 9.36
C MET A 233 8.59 12.56 9.54
N ARG A 234 7.40 13.15 9.60
CA ARG A 234 7.24 14.60 9.71
C ARG A 234 7.72 15.13 11.05
N GLU A 235 7.44 14.41 12.14
CA GLU A 235 7.92 14.79 13.47
C GLU A 235 9.45 14.73 13.54
N TYR A 236 10.05 13.63 13.09
CA TYR A 236 11.49 13.45 13.08
C TYR A 236 12.21 14.46 12.19
N GLY A 237 11.75 14.59 10.94
CA GLY A 237 12.34 15.52 9.99
C GLY A 237 12.29 16.96 10.49
N ARG A 238 11.18 17.40 11.11
CA ARG A 238 11.08 18.76 11.65
C ARG A 238 11.97 18.97 12.86
N ARG A 239 12.00 18.00 13.78
CA ARG A 239 12.72 18.13 15.06
C ARG A 239 14.24 18.08 14.88
N TYR A 240 14.75 17.24 13.98
CA TYR A 240 16.18 17.00 13.85
C TYR A 240 16.81 17.56 12.57
N HIS A 241 16.01 17.80 11.53
CA HIS A 241 16.52 18.10 10.18
C HIS A 241 15.85 19.30 9.50
N SER A 242 14.97 20.03 10.21
CA SER A 242 14.22 21.18 9.68
C SER A 242 13.51 20.92 8.34
N THR A 243 13.08 19.68 8.10
CA THR A 243 12.42 19.24 6.85
C THR A 243 11.15 18.44 7.14
N PRO A 244 10.07 18.58 6.36
CA PRO A 244 8.88 17.73 6.51
C PRO A 244 9.08 16.31 5.97
N TYR A 245 10.20 16.05 5.27
CA TYR A 245 10.50 14.76 4.66
C TYR A 245 11.94 14.35 5.00
N TYR A 246 12.09 13.17 5.59
CA TYR A 246 13.39 12.56 5.88
C TYR A 246 13.27 11.05 5.62
N LYS A 247 14.32 10.42 5.12
CA LYS A 247 14.26 8.99 4.75
C LYS A 247 14.29 8.11 5.99
N LEU A 248 13.48 7.05 6.02
CA LEU A 248 13.41 6.13 7.14
C LEU A 248 14.76 5.46 7.39
N GLU A 249 15.47 5.00 6.35
CA GLU A 249 16.77 4.34 6.56
C GLU A 249 17.78 5.27 7.24
N LYS A 250 17.75 6.57 6.90
CA LYS A 250 18.62 7.57 7.54
C LYS A 250 18.21 7.84 8.98
N ALA A 251 16.92 8.07 9.23
CA ALA A 251 16.40 8.30 10.58
C ALA A 251 16.68 7.10 11.50
N ALA A 252 16.43 5.88 11.02
CA ALA A 252 16.67 4.65 11.74
C ALA A 252 18.16 4.48 12.05
N ALA A 253 19.04 4.72 11.07
CA ALA A 253 20.49 4.65 11.27
C ALA A 253 20.99 5.65 12.33
N GLU A 254 20.48 6.89 12.33
CA GLU A 254 20.76 7.90 13.37
C GLU A 254 20.25 7.48 14.76
N CYS A 255 19.21 6.65 14.80
CA CYS A 255 18.68 6.06 16.03
C CYS A 255 19.41 4.78 16.46
N GLY A 256 20.38 4.30 15.67
CA GLY A 256 21.16 3.08 15.91
C GLY A 256 20.49 1.80 15.42
N TYR A 257 19.47 1.89 14.56
CA TYR A 257 18.77 0.74 13.97
C TYR A 257 19.15 0.57 12.49
N ARG A 258 19.66 -0.62 12.13
CA ARG A 258 20.00 -1.00 10.75
C ARG A 258 19.19 -2.23 10.40
N TYR A 259 18.63 -2.25 9.19
CA TYR A 259 17.68 -3.27 8.76
C TYR A 259 17.70 -3.39 7.23
N HIS A 260 16.96 -4.37 6.72
CA HIS A 260 16.69 -4.51 5.30
C HIS A 260 15.42 -3.74 4.96
N ALA A 261 15.57 -2.62 4.24
CA ALA A 261 14.44 -1.78 3.85
C ALA A 261 13.49 -2.48 2.87
N HIS A 262 12.24 -2.02 2.84
CA HIS A 262 11.18 -2.49 1.95
C HIS A 262 10.70 -3.91 2.29
N ASP A 263 10.61 -4.17 3.59
CA ASP A 263 9.87 -5.26 4.20
C ASP A 263 9.02 -4.63 5.29
N ALA A 264 7.69 -4.73 5.17
CA ALA A 264 6.79 -3.95 6.02
C ALA A 264 7.00 -4.20 7.53
N LEU A 265 7.43 -5.41 7.93
CA LEU A 265 7.67 -5.72 9.34
C LEU A 265 8.96 -5.04 9.83
N GLU A 266 10.03 -5.09 9.04
CA GLU A 266 11.28 -4.39 9.38
C GLU A 266 11.12 -2.86 9.32
N ASP A 267 10.33 -2.34 8.37
CA ASP A 267 9.97 -0.92 8.28
C ASP A 267 9.13 -0.46 9.49
N CYS A 268 8.21 -1.30 9.98
CA CYS A 268 7.54 -1.08 11.27
C CYS A 268 8.55 -0.97 12.43
N ARG A 269 9.51 -1.90 12.51
CA ARG A 269 10.52 -1.91 13.60
C ARG A 269 11.44 -0.70 13.53
N ALA A 270 11.86 -0.30 12.32
CA ALA A 270 12.63 0.91 12.08
C ALA A 270 11.84 2.16 12.49
N THR A 271 10.56 2.23 12.12
CA THR A 271 9.66 3.32 12.50
C THR A 271 9.51 3.42 14.01
N LEU A 272 9.33 2.29 14.71
CA LEU A 272 9.30 2.26 16.18
C LEU A 272 10.61 2.75 16.78
N ALA A 273 11.77 2.37 16.24
CA ALA A 273 13.07 2.86 16.73
C ALA A 273 13.17 4.40 16.64
N VAL A 274 12.70 4.98 15.54
CA VAL A 274 12.66 6.44 15.33
C VAL A 274 11.65 7.11 16.26
N GLN A 275 10.46 6.52 16.43
CA GLN A 275 9.46 7.05 17.33
C GLN A 275 9.92 6.99 18.80
N SER A 276 10.58 5.90 19.23
CA SER A 276 11.16 5.82 20.58
C SER A 276 12.17 6.96 20.82
N LYS A 277 13.00 7.30 19.83
CA LYS A 277 13.91 8.44 19.90
C LYS A 277 13.15 9.76 20.06
N LEU A 278 12.06 9.97 19.33
CA LEU A 278 11.21 11.16 19.44
C LEU A 278 10.57 11.31 20.82
N ASP A 279 10.17 10.18 21.41
CA ASP A 279 9.52 10.14 22.72
C ASP A 279 10.53 10.20 23.89
N GLY A 280 11.83 10.15 23.62
CA GLY A 280 12.86 10.01 24.64
C GLY A 280 12.86 8.65 25.35
N ARG A 281 12.24 7.63 24.74
CA ARG A 281 12.16 6.25 25.25
C ARG A 281 13.34 5.41 24.75
N PRO A 282 13.83 4.43 25.53
CA PRO A 282 14.80 3.47 25.03
C PRO A 282 14.17 2.68 23.88
N SER A 283 14.96 2.42 22.84
CA SER A 283 14.52 1.56 21.74
C SER A 283 14.32 0.13 22.26
N PRO A 284 13.25 -0.57 21.86
CA PRO A 284 12.96 -1.94 22.32
C PRO A 284 14.10 -2.92 22.01
N TRP A 285 14.88 -2.63 20.96
CA TRP A 285 15.94 -3.48 20.44
C TRP A 285 17.30 -3.25 21.11
N ARG A 286 17.42 -2.24 22.01
CA ARG A 286 18.70 -1.93 22.67
C ARG A 286 19.19 -3.05 23.59
N THR A 287 18.32 -3.94 24.06
CA THR A 287 18.70 -5.06 24.94
C THR A 287 19.36 -6.22 24.19
N ALA A 288 19.26 -6.30 22.86
CA ALA A 288 19.92 -7.34 22.07
C ALA A 288 21.41 -7.04 21.79
N GLN A 289 21.83 -5.77 21.82
CA GLN A 289 23.23 -5.41 21.61
C GLN A 289 24.09 -5.53 22.89
N THR A 290 23.50 -5.44 24.09
CA THR A 290 24.26 -5.51 25.34
C THR A 290 24.77 -6.92 25.65
N PHE A 291 24.16 -7.98 25.10
CA PHE A 291 24.70 -9.34 25.18
C PHE A 291 25.78 -9.63 24.12
N LEU A 292 25.87 -8.84 23.05
CA LEU A 292 26.91 -8.98 22.03
C LEU A 292 28.10 -8.03 22.24
N HIS A 293 27.96 -6.98 23.06
CA HIS A 293 29.05 -6.02 23.35
C HIS A 293 29.75 -6.21 24.71
N SER A 294 29.42 -7.25 25.49
CA SER A 294 30.21 -7.70 26.64
C SER A 294 30.93 -9.02 26.35
N SER A 295 31.67 -9.09 25.25
CA SER A 295 32.70 -10.12 25.03
C SER A 295 33.76 -9.63 24.03
N HIS A 296 34.38 -8.48 24.32
CA HIS A 296 35.77 -8.29 23.94
C HIS A 296 36.66 -8.88 25.04
N THR A 297 36.57 -10.20 25.22
CA THR A 297 37.70 -10.97 25.72
C THR A 297 38.28 -11.66 24.50
N VAL A 298 39.56 -11.40 24.22
CA VAL A 298 40.31 -12.08 23.16
C VAL A 298 40.10 -13.57 23.34
N MET A 299 39.42 -14.23 22.38
CA MET A 299 39.21 -15.67 22.43
C MET A 299 40.57 -16.37 22.55
N THR A 300 40.71 -17.18 23.59
CA THR A 300 41.93 -17.96 23.78
C THR A 300 42.05 -18.99 22.65
N LYS A 301 43.27 -19.48 22.41
CA LYS A 301 43.50 -20.53 21.41
C LYS A 301 42.67 -21.78 21.73
N GLU A 302 42.50 -22.11 23.01
CA GLU A 302 41.70 -23.24 23.47
C GLU A 302 40.21 -23.09 23.14
N ASP A 303 39.64 -21.89 23.30
CA ASP A 303 38.25 -21.64 22.96
C ASP A 303 37.99 -21.73 21.44
N ARG A 304 38.97 -21.32 20.63
CA ARG A 304 38.93 -21.45 19.17
C ARG A 304 38.97 -22.91 18.75
N ASP A 305 39.88 -23.69 19.32
CA ASP A 305 40.03 -25.12 19.02
C ASP A 305 38.76 -25.89 19.46
N ARG A 306 38.13 -25.49 20.57
CA ARG A 306 36.86 -26.06 21.04
C ARG A 306 35.71 -25.75 20.08
N MET A 307 35.60 -24.52 19.59
CA MET A 307 34.59 -24.13 18.61
C MET A 307 34.78 -24.86 17.27
N GLU A 308 36.02 -24.98 16.79
CA GLU A 308 36.32 -25.76 15.58
C GLU A 308 35.96 -27.24 15.72
N SER A 309 36.13 -27.83 16.91
CA SER A 309 35.72 -29.21 17.18
C SER A 309 34.20 -29.41 17.09
N VAL A 310 33.41 -28.44 17.56
CA VAL A 310 31.94 -28.46 17.50
C VAL A 310 31.46 -28.31 16.07
N VAL A 311 32.03 -27.37 15.30
CA VAL A 311 31.68 -27.18 13.89
C VAL A 311 32.05 -28.40 13.05
N LYS A 312 33.18 -29.06 13.35
CA LYS A 312 33.59 -30.29 12.70
C LYS A 312 32.63 -31.45 13.01
N ALA A 313 32.16 -31.56 14.26
CA ALA A 313 31.17 -32.55 14.66
C ALA A 313 29.81 -32.31 14.00
N ALA A 314 29.36 -31.05 13.90
CA ALA A 314 28.12 -30.69 13.22
C ALA A 314 28.16 -31.01 11.71
N ARG A 315 29.28 -30.71 11.05
CA ARG A 315 29.47 -31.06 9.63
C ARG A 315 29.53 -32.57 9.40
N ALA A 316 30.12 -33.33 10.33
CA ALA A 316 30.12 -34.78 10.27
C ALA A 316 28.71 -35.38 10.48
N TYR A 317 27.92 -34.77 11.37
CA TYR A 317 26.51 -35.13 11.60
C TYR A 317 25.64 -34.86 10.36
N ASP A 318 25.81 -33.70 9.71
CA ASP A 318 25.05 -33.37 8.50
C ASP A 318 25.46 -34.23 7.29
N ALA A 319 26.74 -34.57 7.16
CA ALA A 319 27.23 -35.47 6.12
C ALA A 319 26.71 -36.91 6.31
N ALA A 320 26.51 -37.37 7.54
CA ALA A 320 25.92 -38.67 7.84
C ALA A 320 24.41 -38.72 7.55
N ARG A 321 23.74 -37.56 7.48
CA ARG A 321 22.30 -37.44 7.22
C ARG A 321 21.95 -37.38 5.73
N SER A 322 22.90 -37.07 4.86
CA SER A 322 22.67 -36.96 3.41
C SER A 322 22.70 -38.28 2.63
N ASP A 323 23.05 -39.41 3.26
CA ASP A 323 23.17 -40.72 2.59
C ASP A 323 22.07 -41.75 2.96
N GLU A 324 21.06 -41.40 3.74
CA GLU A 324 19.95 -42.33 4.06
C GLU A 324 18.68 -42.04 3.23
N THR A 325 18.45 -42.87 2.19
CA THR A 325 17.12 -43.10 1.60
C THR A 325 16.44 -44.29 2.30
N PRO A 326 15.11 -44.29 2.52
CA PRO A 326 14.47 -45.35 3.29
C PRO A 326 14.05 -46.53 2.39
N ALA A 327 14.68 -47.69 2.55
CA ALA A 327 14.09 -48.99 2.18
C ALA A 327 14.76 -50.20 2.89
N SER A 328 13.90 -50.97 3.58
CA SER A 328 13.94 -52.42 3.87
C SER A 328 15.16 -53.13 4.49
N ALA A 329 14.86 -53.78 5.63
CA ALA A 329 15.14 -55.17 6.02
C ALA A 329 16.57 -55.77 6.00
N ASP A 330 16.85 -56.43 7.14
CA ASP A 330 17.72 -57.59 7.40
C ASP A 330 19.26 -57.44 7.54
N ALA A 331 19.67 -57.64 8.80
CA ALA A 331 20.67 -58.58 9.30
C ALA A 331 22.18 -58.44 8.99
N LYS A 332 22.92 -58.40 10.11
CA LYS A 332 24.26 -58.98 10.42
C LYS A 332 25.52 -58.08 10.42
N LYS A 333 26.15 -58.15 11.61
CA LYS A 333 27.59 -58.19 11.95
C LYS A 333 28.43 -56.91 11.94
N SER A 334 28.92 -56.57 13.14
CA SER A 334 30.23 -55.91 13.40
C SER A 334 31.39 -56.79 12.88
N PRO A 335 32.59 -56.26 12.56
CA PRO A 335 33.51 -55.74 13.59
C PRO A 335 34.48 -54.59 13.19
N GLU A 336 35.05 -54.00 14.25
CA GLU A 336 36.45 -53.59 14.48
C GLU A 336 37.13 -52.35 13.86
N ALA A 337 37.88 -51.72 14.78
CA ALA A 337 38.76 -50.57 14.70
C ALA A 337 39.97 -50.71 13.77
N GLY A 338 40.46 -49.57 13.28
CA GLY A 338 41.77 -49.45 12.64
C GLY A 338 42.23 -48.00 12.53
N GLN A 339 43.24 -47.65 13.33
CA GLN A 339 43.95 -46.36 13.34
C GLN A 339 44.74 -46.11 12.05
N SER A 340 44.93 -44.84 11.65
CA SER A 340 46.20 -44.36 11.09
C SER A 340 46.21 -42.83 10.94
N VAL A 341 47.02 -42.20 11.80
CA VAL A 341 47.45 -40.79 11.75
C VAL A 341 48.68 -40.67 10.85
N LYS A 342 48.73 -39.70 9.92
CA LYS A 342 49.99 -39.13 9.40
C LYS A 342 49.85 -37.63 9.04
N PRO A 343 50.96 -36.87 9.09
CA PRO A 343 50.93 -35.44 9.45
C PRO A 343 50.91 -34.47 8.25
N MET A 344 50.54 -33.25 8.59
CA MET A 344 50.49 -32.02 7.79
C MET A 344 51.88 -31.50 7.38
N PRO A 345 52.01 -30.85 6.21
CA PRO A 345 53.03 -29.83 6.01
C PRO A 345 52.44 -28.40 5.92
N LYS A 346 53.13 -27.55 6.67
CA LYS A 346 53.25 -26.09 6.75
C LYS A 346 52.84 -25.21 5.53
N THR A 347 51.98 -24.25 5.85
CA THR A 347 52.01 -22.78 5.59
C THR A 347 52.12 -22.14 4.19
N PHE A 348 51.20 -21.17 4.01
CA PHE A 348 51.25 -19.88 3.29
C PHE A 348 51.07 -19.85 1.76
N GLU A 349 49.94 -19.30 1.29
CA GLU A 349 49.88 -17.98 0.64
C GLU A 349 48.43 -17.52 0.36
N THR A 350 48.18 -16.23 0.56
CA THR A 350 46.91 -15.52 0.33
C THR A 350 46.68 -15.26 -1.16
N SER A 351 45.58 -15.75 -1.75
CA SER A 351 45.19 -15.35 -3.12
C SER A 351 44.31 -14.11 -3.11
N ALA A 352 44.85 -13.00 -3.61
CA ALA A 352 44.11 -11.79 -3.97
C ALA A 352 43.07 -12.08 -5.07
N GLY A 353 41.90 -11.44 -4.98
CA GLY A 353 40.83 -11.53 -5.97
C GLY A 353 41.30 -11.10 -7.36
N LYS A 354 40.94 -11.88 -8.38
CA LYS A 354 41.24 -11.57 -9.80
C LYS A 354 40.46 -10.32 -10.25
N PRO A 355 41.06 -9.38 -10.99
CA PRO A 355 40.36 -8.22 -11.52
C PRO A 355 39.36 -8.64 -12.61
N VAL A 356 38.16 -8.06 -12.57
CA VAL A 356 37.16 -8.15 -13.64
C VAL A 356 37.83 -7.70 -14.94
N SER A 357 37.74 -8.51 -15.99
CA SER A 357 38.48 -8.24 -17.23
C SER A 357 38.07 -6.88 -17.79
N ARG A 358 39.06 -6.05 -18.17
CA ARG A 358 38.84 -4.74 -18.80
C ARG A 358 37.87 -4.83 -19.98
N LEU A 359 37.82 -5.98 -20.66
CA LEU A 359 36.93 -6.24 -21.78
C LEU A 359 35.46 -6.17 -21.37
N TYR A 360 35.06 -6.78 -20.23
CA TYR A 360 33.68 -6.74 -19.75
C TYR A 360 33.25 -5.33 -19.32
N TYR A 361 34.14 -4.55 -18.72
CA TYR A 361 33.85 -3.18 -18.32
C TYR A 361 33.58 -2.29 -19.54
N TRP A 362 34.42 -2.37 -20.58
CA TRP A 362 34.23 -1.59 -21.80
C TRP A 362 33.00 -2.05 -22.60
N SER A 363 32.70 -3.36 -22.65
CA SER A 363 31.46 -3.86 -23.25
C SER A 363 30.21 -3.34 -22.53
N PHE A 364 30.24 -3.27 -21.20
CA PHE A 364 29.15 -2.71 -20.39
C PHE A 364 28.96 -1.21 -20.64
N VAL A 365 30.05 -0.43 -20.68
CA VAL A 365 30.01 1.01 -20.96
C VAL A 365 29.44 1.29 -22.36
N VAL A 366 29.88 0.55 -23.38
CA VAL A 366 29.35 0.68 -24.75
C VAL A 366 27.85 0.36 -24.81
N LEU A 367 27.40 -0.69 -24.10
CA LEU A 367 25.98 -1.05 -24.04
C LEU A 367 25.14 0.06 -23.39
N VAL A 368 25.61 0.65 -22.28
CA VAL A 368 24.93 1.77 -21.61
C VAL A 368 24.85 3.00 -22.52
N CYS A 369 25.91 3.30 -23.27
CA CYS A 369 25.90 4.40 -24.24
C CYS A 369 24.89 4.17 -25.38
N ILE A 370 24.83 2.95 -25.94
CA ILE A 370 23.87 2.61 -27.01
C ILE A 370 22.43 2.73 -26.51
N LEU A 371 22.14 2.21 -25.31
CA LEU A 371 20.81 2.32 -24.69
C LEU A 371 20.42 3.78 -24.40
N GLY A 372 21.38 4.61 -23.96
CA GLY A 372 21.17 6.04 -23.76
C GLY A 372 20.82 6.77 -25.06
N VAL A 373 21.53 6.48 -26.15
CA VAL A 373 21.24 7.08 -27.47
C VAL A 373 19.87 6.62 -27.99
N LEU A 374 19.53 5.34 -27.88
CA LEU A 374 18.22 4.82 -28.26
C LEU A 374 17.08 5.48 -27.46
N SER A 375 17.26 5.67 -26.15
CA SER A 375 16.29 6.37 -25.32
C SER A 375 16.11 7.83 -25.75
N ALA A 376 17.19 8.53 -26.10
CA ALA A 376 17.13 9.91 -26.56
C ALA A 376 16.42 10.04 -27.92
N VAL A 377 16.69 9.11 -28.85
CA VAL A 377 16.02 9.07 -30.15
C VAL A 377 14.54 8.77 -29.99
N MET A 378 14.16 7.82 -29.14
CA MET A 378 12.75 7.52 -28.86
C MET A 378 12.02 8.70 -28.22
N ALA A 379 12.66 9.39 -27.27
CA ALA A 379 12.12 10.60 -26.68
C ALA A 379 11.91 11.71 -27.74
N LEU A 380 12.88 11.89 -28.64
CA LEU A 380 12.76 12.86 -29.74
C LEU A 380 11.62 12.50 -30.69
N VAL A 381 11.46 11.23 -31.07
CA VAL A 381 10.36 10.77 -31.93
C VAL A 381 9.01 10.96 -31.23
N CYS A 382 8.90 10.61 -29.94
CA CYS A 382 7.68 10.78 -29.15
C CYS A 382 7.29 12.25 -28.92
N ILE A 383 8.24 13.19 -28.99
CA ILE A 383 7.95 14.62 -28.86
C ILE A 383 7.63 15.24 -30.23
N VAL A 384 8.43 14.94 -31.25
CA VAL A 384 8.32 15.57 -32.57
C VAL A 384 7.13 15.03 -33.36
N ALA A 385 6.86 13.72 -33.31
CA ALA A 385 5.75 13.12 -34.06
C ALA A 385 4.36 13.69 -33.71
N PRO A 386 3.96 13.80 -32.42
CA PRO A 386 2.68 14.41 -32.08
C PRO A 386 2.66 15.92 -32.39
N TYR A 387 3.79 16.62 -32.27
CA TYR A 387 3.85 18.05 -32.60
C TYR A 387 3.62 18.29 -34.10
N MET A 388 4.21 17.47 -34.96
CA MET A 388 3.96 17.52 -36.41
C MET A 388 2.51 17.19 -36.76
N LEU A 389 1.89 16.24 -36.04
CA LEU A 389 0.48 15.88 -36.24
C LEU A 389 -0.47 17.02 -35.82
N ILE A 390 -0.21 17.64 -34.66
CA ILE A 390 -1.01 18.76 -34.12
C ILE A 390 -0.93 19.98 -35.03
N MET A 391 0.22 20.25 -35.68
CA MET A 391 0.38 21.41 -36.55
C MET A 391 -0.13 21.16 -37.98
N ALA A 392 0.01 19.94 -38.51
CA ALA A 392 -0.38 19.63 -39.89
C ALA A 392 -1.91 19.47 -40.05
N VAL A 393 -2.60 18.88 -39.07
CA VAL A 393 -4.04 18.59 -39.17
C VAL A 393 -4.88 19.88 -39.28
N PRO A 394 -4.69 20.93 -38.46
CA PRO A 394 -5.44 22.18 -38.59
C PRO A 394 -5.17 22.90 -39.91
N ALA A 395 -3.92 22.89 -40.41
CA ALA A 395 -3.56 23.53 -41.66
C ALA A 395 -4.30 22.89 -42.86
N VAL A 396 -4.30 21.55 -42.93
CA VAL A 396 -5.03 20.80 -43.97
C VAL A 396 -6.54 21.03 -43.88
N LEU A 397 -7.10 21.01 -42.66
CA LEU A 397 -8.53 21.28 -42.46
C LEU A 397 -8.91 22.71 -42.86
N PHE A 398 -8.06 23.70 -42.59
CA PHE A 398 -8.29 25.09 -42.97
C PHE A 398 -8.24 25.27 -44.50
N THR A 399 -7.31 24.61 -45.19
CA THR A 399 -7.26 24.62 -46.66
C THR A 399 -8.50 23.98 -47.27
N ILE A 400 -8.95 22.82 -46.76
CA ILE A 400 -10.15 22.13 -47.23
C ILE A 400 -11.40 23.00 -47.01
N TRP A 401 -11.50 23.66 -45.84
CA TRP A 401 -12.59 24.57 -45.53
C TRP A 401 -12.61 25.78 -46.48
N GLY A 402 -11.45 26.42 -46.70
CA GLY A 402 -11.32 27.56 -47.61
C GLY A 402 -11.71 27.24 -49.06
N VAL A 403 -11.31 26.06 -49.57
CA VAL A 403 -11.71 25.60 -50.91
C VAL A 403 -13.22 25.38 -51.01
N LYS A 404 -13.84 24.77 -49.99
CA LYS A 404 -15.31 24.60 -49.93
C LYS A 404 -16.05 25.93 -49.90
N GLU A 405 -15.54 26.92 -49.16
CA GLU A 405 -16.19 28.23 -49.04
C GLU A 405 -16.08 29.04 -50.34
N CYS A 406 -14.92 29.00 -51.01
CA CYS A 406 -14.75 29.60 -52.32
C CYS A 406 -15.71 28.96 -53.36
N GLY A 407 -15.91 27.64 -53.30
CA GLY A 407 -16.90 26.93 -54.11
C GLY A 407 -18.34 27.36 -53.84
N ARG A 408 -18.71 27.56 -52.56
CA ARG A 408 -20.03 28.09 -52.16
C ARG A 408 -20.25 29.52 -52.65
N MET A 409 -19.24 30.39 -52.54
CA MET A 409 -19.30 31.76 -53.06
C MET A 409 -19.47 31.79 -54.58
N LYS A 410 -18.70 31.00 -55.34
CA LYS A 410 -18.86 30.91 -56.82
C LYS A 410 -20.26 30.43 -57.22
N LYS A 411 -20.84 29.47 -56.49
CA LYS A 411 -22.24 29.03 -56.72
C LYS A 411 -23.24 30.15 -56.42
N ARG A 412 -23.09 30.89 -55.32
CA ARG A 412 -23.95 32.03 -54.97
C ARG A 412 -23.91 33.16 -56.01
N ILE A 413 -22.72 33.48 -56.53
CA ILE A 413 -22.54 34.50 -57.59
C ILE A 413 -23.23 34.03 -58.89
N ARG A 414 -23.04 32.77 -59.31
CA ARG A 414 -23.73 32.20 -60.48
C ARG A 414 -25.24 32.20 -60.36
N THR A 415 -25.79 31.90 -59.17
CA THR A 415 -27.25 31.95 -58.95
C THR A 415 -27.81 33.36 -58.96
N LYS A 416 -27.01 34.38 -58.62
CA LYS A 416 -27.42 35.79 -58.63
C LYS A 416 -27.42 36.37 -60.04
N HIS A 417 -26.49 35.96 -60.90
CA HIS A 417 -26.44 36.32 -62.33
C HIS A 417 -27.49 35.61 -63.21
N ARG A 418 -28.13 34.52 -62.74
CA ARG A 418 -29.25 33.86 -63.45
C ARG A 418 -30.63 34.42 -63.09
N ARG A 419 -30.70 35.35 -62.14
CA ARG A 419 -31.95 35.98 -61.67
C ARG A 419 -32.10 37.46 -62.10
N HIS A 420 -31.12 37.97 -62.82
CA HIS A 420 -31.19 39.15 -63.67
C HIS A 420 -31.11 38.68 -65.11
#